data_AF-A0A7R9BGU3-F1
#
_entry.id   AF-A0A7R9BGU3-F1
#
_cell.length_a   1.000
_cell.length_b   1.000
_cell.length_c   1.000
_cell.angle_alpha   90.00
_cell.angle_beta   90.00
_cell.angle_gamma   90.00
#
_symmetry.space_group_name_H-M   'P 1'
#
loop_
_entity.id
_entity.type
_entity.pdbx_description
1 polymer ?
#
loop_
_entity_poly.entity_id
_entity_poly.type
_entity_poly.pdbx_seq_one_letter_code
_entity_poly.pdbx_strand_id
1 'polypeptide(L)'
;MASKRRAPIPTSAIESSRTTPKFPLELHPLDKLVLLVQSSDDFVRQSLFRKLFSCGRALPLIIPVPSYAREQTGASHELLLWACSDIFIAHHRDGRVKLSDWSGPLVSVLELGGDDGDSDPKEMLLRHTWFDDHPVFSEDTESEAVKLVSDGCVEMGFHVGENIEKGQRSSGVDALVMNLSGCPTVHGAQFRFLLQHSSALLFFVSSAANEEVVKRVLQGMQQVSRGKHVAVFWILNKGVNEKLFGECESLGHTVMAKTRSNVLQRKLRDIMTSVVTDPLLCRKASDLWNHYPVGIKCDEDLPACQEAKTKVQAFLAIWKNQIRRSASALPLLRLWLEFSRAFRLSLAKRTGVSRLFGEEQDAFDEDEKKSEMREKQVVEIKSNRDCAAKLLADLFTSLYVHSSAALCFGYIWLAQFSLSIKRDRASSLPRGSLFVLFLRELAQYYEACMASGDVSLAQKVSVLPEIFAHLLMSGFPIELIDGDGENIPMTWIKAVMNELKRDGRVRLVHVLSVLGTQSSGKSTLLNAMFGSNFLAHSGKATRGVFIQLLPMESDRRILNRTMSSASQSIDGRAPAGRQAPVGLTASQGSPWPCQSPVHQTAVRSPDCWGTQTIG
;
A
#
# COMPACT_ATOMS: atom_id res chain seq x y z
N MET A 1 19.31 45.94 49.03
CA MET A 1 20.46 45.60 49.90
C MET A 1 20.02 44.44 50.79
N ALA A 2 20.70 43.33 51.00
CA ALA A 2 21.90 42.74 50.45
C ALA A 2 21.84 41.24 50.80
N SER A 3 22.18 40.39 49.83
CA SER A 3 23.04 39.21 49.97
C SER A 3 23.15 38.53 51.34
N LYS A 4 22.79 37.25 51.41
CA LYS A 4 23.59 36.25 52.15
C LYS A 4 23.51 34.89 51.45
N ARG A 5 24.63 34.50 50.85
CA ARG A 5 24.92 33.18 50.28
C ARG A 5 24.71 32.10 51.34
N ARG A 6 24.07 30.98 50.98
CA ARG A 6 24.20 29.70 51.70
C ARG A 6 24.86 28.67 50.79
N ALA A 7 25.80 27.96 51.40
CA ALA A 7 26.75 27.00 50.84
C ALA A 7 26.07 25.78 50.20
N PRO A 8 26.75 25.07 49.27
CA PRO A 8 26.22 23.87 48.64
C PRO A 8 26.13 22.71 49.65
N ILE A 9 24.98 22.03 49.68
CA ILE A 9 24.78 20.81 50.47
C ILE A 9 25.43 19.63 49.73
N PRO A 10 26.15 18.72 50.42
CA PRO A 10 26.91 17.64 49.78
C PRO A 10 26.03 16.59 49.09
N THR A 11 26.49 16.15 47.92
CA THR A 11 25.97 15.09 47.05
C THR A 11 26.17 13.68 47.63
N SER A 12 25.60 13.38 48.80
CA SER A 12 25.69 12.01 49.36
C SER A 12 24.47 11.55 50.16
N ALA A 13 23.28 12.13 49.94
CA ALA A 13 22.07 11.74 50.67
C ALA A 13 20.81 11.58 49.80
N ILE A 14 20.96 11.14 48.54
CA ILE A 14 19.83 10.68 47.71
C ILE A 14 20.25 9.40 46.97
N GLU A 15 20.73 8.41 47.71
CA GLU A 15 20.84 7.02 47.26
C GLU A 15 20.04 6.13 48.21
N SER A 16 18.73 6.31 48.23
CA SER A 16 17.78 5.24 48.56
C SER A 16 16.37 5.70 48.18
N SER A 17 15.62 4.82 47.50
CA SER A 17 14.21 4.97 47.08
C SER A 17 13.89 5.68 45.74
N ARG A 18 14.67 5.43 44.67
CA ARG A 18 14.09 5.40 43.31
C ARG A 18 14.06 3.98 42.79
N THR A 19 13.20 3.16 43.37
CA THR A 19 12.64 2.03 42.62
C THR A 19 11.76 2.65 41.53
N THR A 20 12.32 2.83 40.33
CA THR A 20 11.50 2.88 39.13
C THR A 20 10.57 1.66 39.19
N PRO A 21 9.25 1.82 38.94
CA PRO A 21 8.40 0.64 38.82
C PRO A 21 9.01 -0.18 37.67
N LYS A 22 9.50 -1.39 37.98
CA LYS A 22 9.77 -2.39 36.96
C LYS A 22 8.43 -2.57 36.26
N PHE A 23 8.26 -2.07 35.04
CA PHE A 23 7.15 -2.50 34.18
C PHE A 23 7.43 -3.98 33.87
N PRO A 24 6.76 -4.95 34.52
CA PRO A 24 7.19 -6.33 34.46
C PRO A 24 6.19 -7.06 33.58
N LEU A 25 6.20 -6.79 32.27
CA LEU A 25 5.46 -7.55 31.27
C LEU A 25 6.01 -7.16 29.90
N GLU A 26 6.79 -8.06 29.31
CA GLU A 26 7.13 -7.95 27.90
C GLU A 26 5.85 -8.17 27.09
N LEU A 27 5.44 -7.16 26.33
CA LEU A 27 4.24 -7.25 25.51
C LEU A 27 4.48 -8.18 24.32
N HIS A 28 3.53 -9.07 24.08
CA HIS A 28 3.54 -9.96 22.94
C HIS A 28 3.72 -9.16 21.62
N PRO A 29 4.52 -9.63 20.64
CA PRO A 29 4.75 -8.90 19.39
C PRO A 29 3.46 -8.55 18.65
N LEU A 30 2.47 -9.46 18.63
CA LEU A 30 1.16 -9.19 18.05
C LEU A 30 0.39 -8.10 18.80
N ASP A 31 0.52 -7.98 20.13
CA ASP A 31 -0.11 -6.89 20.88
C ASP A 31 0.48 -5.55 20.48
N LYS A 32 1.81 -5.45 20.34
CA LYS A 32 2.48 -4.24 19.86
C LYS A 32 1.96 -3.84 18.49
N LEU A 33 1.78 -4.81 17.59
CA LEU A 33 1.25 -4.58 16.25
C LEU A 33 -0.23 -4.15 16.27
N VAL A 34 -1.08 -4.84 17.03
CA VAL A 34 -2.50 -4.50 17.18
C VAL A 34 -2.66 -3.10 17.76
N LEU A 35 -1.92 -2.75 18.81
CA LEU A 35 -1.93 -1.41 19.42
C LEU A 35 -1.49 -0.34 18.41
N LEU A 36 -0.45 -0.61 17.61
CA LEU A 36 0.01 0.30 16.57
C LEU A 36 -1.07 0.53 15.51
N VAL A 37 -1.72 -0.53 15.05
CA VAL A 37 -2.81 -0.46 14.06
C VAL A 37 -4.01 0.30 14.62
N GLN A 38 -4.42 0.00 15.86
CA GLN A 38 -5.53 0.69 16.54
C GLN A 38 -5.26 2.19 16.73
N SER A 39 -4.00 2.56 17.00
CA SER A 39 -3.58 3.95 17.21
C SER A 39 -3.33 4.72 15.90
N SER A 40 -3.39 4.06 14.76
CA SER A 40 -3.14 4.64 13.43
C SER A 40 -4.43 5.08 12.76
N ASP A 41 -4.37 6.19 12.01
CA ASP A 41 -5.43 6.55 11.06
C ASP A 41 -5.48 5.60 9.85
N ASP A 42 -6.54 5.68 9.06
CA ASP A 42 -6.80 4.78 7.94
C ASP A 42 -5.69 4.79 6.87
N PHE A 43 -5.01 5.92 6.67
CA PHE A 43 -3.96 6.07 5.67
C PHE A 43 -2.63 5.50 6.18
N VAL A 44 -2.33 5.70 7.47
CA VAL A 44 -1.21 5.07 8.15
C VAL A 44 -1.40 3.55 8.21
N ARG A 45 -2.62 3.06 8.51
CA ARG A 45 -2.96 1.62 8.48
C ARG A 45 -2.66 1.00 7.11
N GLN A 46 -3.12 1.62 6.02
CA GLN A 46 -2.81 1.16 4.65
C GLN A 46 -1.30 1.13 4.39
N SER A 47 -0.58 2.17 4.82
CA SER A 47 0.87 2.23 4.69
C SER A 47 1.56 1.11 5.48
N LEU A 48 1.14 0.88 6.72
CA LEU A 48 1.68 -0.16 7.60
C LEU A 48 1.48 -1.54 7.00
N PHE A 49 0.27 -1.84 6.52
CA PHE A 49 -0.06 -3.11 5.85
C PHE A 49 0.80 -3.36 4.61
N ARG A 50 1.03 -2.32 3.79
CA ARG A 50 1.94 -2.40 2.64
C ARG A 50 3.37 -2.72 3.06
N LYS A 51 3.87 -2.14 4.16
CA LYS A 51 5.21 -2.44 4.69
C LYS A 51 5.28 -3.88 5.23
N LEU A 52 4.32 -4.28 6.06
CA LEU A 52 4.23 -5.65 6.58
C LEU A 52 4.26 -6.67 5.44
N PHE A 53 3.45 -6.46 4.41
CA PHE A 53 3.44 -7.30 3.21
C PHE A 53 4.82 -7.34 2.53
N SER A 54 5.46 -6.20 2.30
CA SER A 54 6.78 -6.13 1.66
C SER A 54 7.91 -6.76 2.49
N CYS A 55 7.73 -6.84 3.81
CA CYS A 55 8.67 -7.46 4.73
C CYS A 55 8.39 -8.95 4.94
N GLY A 56 7.42 -9.54 4.22
CA GLY A 56 7.02 -10.92 4.45
C GLY A 56 6.50 -11.11 5.88
N ARG A 57 5.56 -10.27 6.33
CA ARG A 57 4.86 -10.44 7.60
C ARG A 57 3.39 -10.72 7.37
N ALA A 58 2.79 -11.51 8.24
CA ALA A 58 1.34 -11.69 8.24
C ALA A 58 0.64 -10.36 8.56
N LEU A 59 -0.54 -10.18 7.99
CA LEU A 59 -1.34 -8.95 8.13
C LEU A 59 -2.40 -9.18 9.20
N PRO A 60 -2.54 -8.32 10.23
CA PRO A 60 -3.57 -8.46 11.25
C PRO A 60 -4.94 -8.06 10.66
N LEU A 61 -5.54 -8.96 9.87
CA LEU A 61 -6.71 -8.70 9.05
C LEU A 61 -7.95 -8.40 9.88
N ILE A 62 -8.18 -9.14 10.97
CA ILE A 62 -9.24 -8.85 11.94
C ILE A 62 -8.60 -8.58 13.28
N ILE A 63 -8.84 -7.39 13.84
CA ILE A 63 -8.30 -6.99 15.13
C ILE A 63 -9.42 -6.75 16.14
N PRO A 64 -9.18 -6.99 17.44
CA PRO A 64 -10.11 -6.56 18.48
C PRO A 64 -10.27 -5.04 18.47
N VAL A 65 -11.49 -4.55 18.74
CA VAL A 65 -11.76 -3.12 18.94
C VAL A 65 -11.50 -2.79 20.41
N PRO A 66 -10.88 -1.63 20.75
CA PRO A 66 -10.69 -1.22 22.14
C PRO A 66 -12.02 -1.10 22.90
N SER A 67 -12.04 -1.45 24.19
CA SER A 67 -13.27 -1.53 25.00
C SER A 67 -14.11 -0.25 24.95
N TYR A 68 -13.49 0.94 24.99
CA TYR A 68 -14.19 2.22 24.92
C TYR A 68 -14.93 2.45 23.58
N ALA A 69 -14.44 1.87 22.49
CA ALA A 69 -15.05 1.97 21.17
C ALA A 69 -16.12 0.88 20.94
N ARG A 70 -16.06 -0.24 21.68
CA ARG A 70 -17.08 -1.29 21.65
C ARG A 70 -18.43 -0.76 22.15
N GLU A 71 -18.42 0.05 23.20
CA GLU A 71 -19.65 0.64 23.77
C GLU A 71 -20.38 1.56 22.79
N GLN A 72 -19.64 2.24 21.91
CA GLN A 72 -20.21 3.17 20.92
C GLN A 72 -20.69 2.47 19.65
N THR A 73 -19.95 1.47 19.19
CA THR A 73 -20.17 0.84 17.87
C THR A 73 -20.90 -0.49 17.94
N GLY A 74 -20.95 -1.13 19.12
CA GLY A 74 -21.46 -2.49 19.30
C GLY A 74 -20.57 -3.58 18.66
N ALA A 75 -19.50 -3.20 17.95
CA ALA A 75 -18.58 -4.14 17.31
C ALA A 75 -17.47 -4.53 18.28
N SER A 76 -17.20 -5.84 18.39
CA SER A 76 -16.09 -6.36 19.20
C SER A 76 -14.78 -6.39 18.42
N HIS A 77 -14.86 -6.45 17.08
CA HIS A 77 -13.73 -6.61 16.17
C HIS A 77 -13.88 -5.74 14.92
N GLU A 78 -12.75 -5.43 14.28
CA GLU A 78 -12.65 -4.64 13.06
C GLU A 78 -11.88 -5.42 12.00
N LEU A 79 -12.47 -5.55 10.81
CA LEU A 79 -11.90 -6.13 9.60
C LEU A 79 -11.24 -5.01 8.78
N LEU A 80 -9.97 -5.20 8.42
CA LEU A 80 -9.10 -4.17 7.85
C LEU A 80 -8.90 -4.35 6.34
N LEU A 81 -9.97 -4.20 5.55
CA LEU A 81 -9.96 -4.34 4.10
C LEU A 81 -9.39 -3.10 3.40
N TRP A 82 -9.74 -1.90 3.88
CA TRP A 82 -9.15 -0.67 3.37
C TRP A 82 -7.64 -0.68 3.58
N ALA A 83 -7.15 -1.14 4.75
CA ALA A 83 -5.72 -1.29 4.99
C ALA A 83 -5.03 -2.22 3.97
N CYS A 84 -5.73 -3.25 3.49
CA CYS A 84 -5.25 -4.17 2.47
C CYS A 84 -5.37 -3.66 1.02
N SER A 85 -6.02 -2.51 0.80
CA SER A 85 -6.43 -2.08 -0.54
C SER A 85 -5.27 -1.72 -1.49
N ASP A 86 -4.06 -1.45 -1.00
CA ASP A 86 -2.89 -1.15 -1.85
C ASP A 86 -1.95 -2.36 -2.03
N ILE A 87 -2.41 -3.57 -1.70
CA ILE A 87 -1.61 -4.79 -1.79
C ILE A 87 -1.81 -5.46 -3.16
N PHE A 88 -0.69 -5.67 -3.85
CA PHE A 88 -0.61 -6.42 -5.10
C PHE A 88 0.19 -7.70 -4.88
N ILE A 89 -0.41 -8.83 -5.23
CA ILE A 89 0.18 -10.16 -5.08
C ILE A 89 0.48 -10.79 -6.42
N ALA A 90 1.56 -11.55 -6.49
CA ALA A 90 1.92 -12.29 -7.69
C ALA A 90 0.92 -13.44 -7.91
N HIS A 91 0.48 -13.63 -9.15
CA HIS A 91 -0.46 -14.65 -9.58
C HIS A 91 0.10 -15.36 -10.81
N HIS A 92 0.09 -16.69 -10.78
CA HIS A 92 0.74 -17.53 -11.81
C HIS A 92 0.24 -17.25 -13.23
N ARG A 93 -1.03 -16.84 -13.40
CA ARG A 93 -1.64 -16.61 -14.72
C ARG A 93 -1.63 -15.14 -15.17
N ASP A 94 -1.61 -14.19 -14.24
CA ASP A 94 -1.91 -12.77 -14.53
C ASP A 94 -0.79 -11.81 -14.12
N GLY A 95 0.37 -12.32 -13.72
CA GLY A 95 1.49 -11.50 -13.27
C GLY A 95 1.24 -10.98 -11.85
N ARG A 96 0.93 -9.69 -11.68
CA ARG A 96 0.54 -9.14 -10.37
C ARG A 96 -0.93 -8.73 -10.41
N VAL A 97 -1.71 -9.19 -9.44
CA VAL A 97 -3.12 -8.85 -9.25
C VAL A 97 -3.32 -8.13 -7.93
N LYS A 98 -4.38 -7.33 -7.83
CA LYS A 98 -4.78 -6.73 -6.56
C LYS A 98 -5.26 -7.83 -5.61
N LEU A 99 -4.96 -7.72 -4.32
CA LEU A 99 -5.39 -8.72 -3.33
C LEU A 99 -6.90 -8.94 -3.36
N SER A 100 -7.72 -7.89 -3.51
CA SER A 100 -9.18 -7.99 -3.63
C SER A 100 -9.67 -8.78 -4.84
N ASP A 101 -8.86 -8.82 -5.91
CA ASP A 101 -9.19 -9.47 -7.18
C ASP A 101 -8.58 -10.89 -7.25
N TRP A 102 -7.75 -11.26 -6.28
CA TRP A 102 -7.11 -12.57 -6.25
C TRP A 102 -8.14 -13.68 -6.03
N SER A 103 -7.86 -14.82 -6.66
CA SER A 103 -8.69 -16.01 -6.58
C SER A 103 -7.82 -17.22 -6.27
N GLY A 104 -8.18 -17.96 -5.23
CA GLY A 104 -7.49 -19.17 -4.83
C GLY A 104 -7.98 -19.68 -3.47
N PRO A 105 -7.38 -20.76 -2.94
CA PRO A 105 -7.77 -21.32 -1.66
C PRO A 105 -7.48 -20.40 -0.47
N LEU A 106 -8.46 -20.29 0.42
CA LEU A 106 -8.36 -19.65 1.74
C LEU A 106 -8.27 -20.74 2.80
N VAL A 107 -7.17 -20.81 3.52
CA VAL A 107 -6.90 -21.87 4.51
C VAL A 107 -6.88 -21.24 5.89
N SER A 108 -7.80 -21.63 6.77
CA SER A 108 -7.78 -21.16 8.16
C SER A 108 -7.17 -22.19 9.09
N VAL A 109 -6.28 -21.69 9.93
CA VAL A 109 -5.56 -22.43 10.97
C VAL A 109 -6.15 -22.03 12.32
N LEU A 110 -6.62 -23.03 13.06
CA LEU A 110 -7.37 -22.88 14.30
C LEU A 110 -6.78 -23.79 15.37
N GLU A 111 -6.83 -23.35 16.62
CA GLU A 111 -6.27 -24.09 17.75
C GLU A 111 -7.34 -24.38 18.81
N LEU A 112 -7.33 -25.60 19.35
CA LEU A 112 -8.24 -26.05 20.40
C LEU A 112 -7.43 -26.64 21.56
N GLY A 113 -7.77 -26.22 22.79
CA GLY A 113 -7.13 -26.71 24.02
C GLY A 113 -6.03 -25.82 24.58
N GLY A 114 -5.47 -24.89 23.78
CA GLY A 114 -4.44 -23.95 24.21
C GLY A 114 -3.03 -24.55 24.24
N ASP A 115 -2.08 -23.75 24.69
CA ASP A 115 -0.65 -24.04 24.55
C ASP A 115 -0.16 -25.09 25.56
N ASP A 116 0.25 -26.25 25.06
CA ASP A 116 0.83 -27.34 25.87
C ASP A 116 2.34 -27.12 26.13
N GLY A 117 2.94 -26.02 25.67
CA GLY A 117 4.36 -25.68 25.87
C GLY A 117 5.35 -26.57 25.10
N ASP A 118 4.88 -27.54 24.31
CA ASP A 118 5.68 -28.44 23.49
C ASP A 118 5.55 -28.02 22.02
N SER A 119 6.64 -27.49 21.44
CA SER A 119 6.75 -26.97 20.04
C SER A 119 5.63 -27.45 19.10
N ASP A 120 4.69 -26.53 18.84
CA ASP A 120 3.37 -26.83 18.28
C ASP A 120 3.45 -27.26 16.79
N PRO A 121 2.80 -28.36 16.38
CA PRO A 121 2.44 -28.63 14.99
C PRO A 121 1.90 -27.41 14.20
N LYS A 122 1.18 -26.50 14.86
CA LYS A 122 0.72 -25.22 14.29
C LYS A 122 1.90 -24.32 13.99
N GLU A 123 2.81 -24.11 14.94
CA GLU A 123 4.06 -23.38 14.74
C GLU A 123 4.90 -24.02 13.63
N MET A 124 4.91 -25.35 13.52
CA MET A 124 5.59 -26.02 12.42
C MET A 124 4.95 -25.69 11.06
N LEU A 125 3.61 -25.62 10.97
CA LEU A 125 2.93 -25.18 9.74
C LEU A 125 3.19 -23.68 9.44
N LEU A 126 3.14 -22.84 10.47
CA LEU A 126 3.28 -21.39 10.36
C LEU A 126 4.75 -20.93 10.15
N ARG A 127 5.73 -21.68 10.68
CA ARG A 127 7.18 -21.46 10.49
C ARG A 127 7.76 -22.19 9.29
N HIS A 128 7.29 -23.41 9.01
CA HIS A 128 7.72 -24.22 7.86
C HIS A 128 6.68 -24.21 6.74
N THR A 129 6.08 -23.05 6.48
CA THR A 129 5.60 -22.77 5.14
C THR A 129 6.78 -23.04 4.20
N TRP A 130 6.64 -24.03 3.34
CA TRP A 130 7.69 -24.96 2.90
C TRP A 130 8.95 -24.42 2.19
N PHE A 131 9.14 -23.10 2.10
CA PHE A 131 10.14 -22.40 1.29
C PHE A 131 10.62 -21.08 1.95
N ASP A 132 11.75 -20.54 1.49
CA ASP A 132 12.47 -19.39 2.10
C ASP A 132 11.76 -18.02 2.04
N ASP A 133 10.61 -17.89 1.34
CA ASP A 133 9.99 -16.58 0.96
C ASP A 133 8.58 -16.32 1.57
N HIS A 134 8.19 -17.01 2.63
CA HIS A 134 6.85 -16.91 3.22
C HIS A 134 6.70 -15.88 4.36
N PRO A 135 5.48 -15.40 4.65
CA PRO A 135 5.27 -14.42 5.69
C PRO A 135 5.41 -15.00 7.09
N VAL A 136 6.14 -14.29 7.94
CA VAL A 136 6.32 -14.61 9.34
C VAL A 136 5.09 -14.12 10.11
N PHE A 137 4.32 -15.06 10.66
CA PHE A 137 3.24 -14.80 11.60
C PHE A 137 3.81 -14.31 12.94
N SER A 138 3.04 -13.52 13.69
CA SER A 138 3.50 -12.99 14.97
C SER A 138 3.57 -14.14 16.00
N GLU A 139 4.77 -14.38 16.51
CA GLU A 139 5.11 -15.56 17.30
C GLU A 139 4.70 -15.46 18.78
N ASP A 140 4.43 -16.63 19.39
CA ASP A 140 4.52 -16.90 20.83
C ASP A 140 5.97 -17.26 21.25
N THR A 141 6.99 -16.55 20.74
CA THR A 141 8.41 -16.93 20.98
C THR A 141 8.95 -16.56 22.36
N GLU A 142 8.26 -15.68 23.09
CA GLU A 142 8.59 -15.35 24.46
C GLU A 142 7.57 -16.04 25.36
N SER A 143 7.91 -17.20 25.92
CA SER A 143 7.01 -18.00 26.77
C SER A 143 6.55 -17.29 28.06
N GLU A 144 6.97 -16.05 28.29
CA GLU A 144 6.56 -15.18 29.40
C GLU A 144 5.76 -13.95 28.95
N ALA A 145 5.60 -13.71 27.65
CA ALA A 145 4.88 -12.54 27.13
C ALA A 145 3.37 -12.74 27.26
N VAL A 146 2.70 -11.86 27.99
CA VAL A 146 1.25 -11.94 28.19
C VAL A 146 0.54 -11.28 27.01
N LYS A 147 -0.37 -12.03 26.37
CA LYS A 147 -1.33 -11.50 25.40
C LYS A 147 -2.38 -10.67 26.13
N LEU A 148 -2.40 -9.37 25.86
CA LEU A 148 -3.35 -8.42 26.46
C LEU A 148 -4.48 -8.01 25.52
N VAL A 149 -4.18 -7.80 24.23
CA VAL A 149 -5.14 -7.20 23.28
C VAL A 149 -5.28 -7.95 21.97
N SER A 150 -4.36 -8.88 21.67
CA SER A 150 -4.31 -9.65 20.43
C SER A 150 -5.12 -10.94 20.47
N ASP A 151 -5.71 -11.30 21.61
CA ASP A 151 -6.62 -12.44 21.72
C ASP A 151 -7.87 -12.21 20.85
N GLY A 152 -8.15 -13.15 19.95
CA GLY A 152 -9.20 -13.03 18.92
C GLY A 152 -8.77 -12.34 17.63
N CYS A 153 -7.49 -11.97 17.49
CA CYS A 153 -6.94 -11.44 16.24
C CYS A 153 -6.88 -12.53 15.16
N VAL A 154 -7.22 -12.19 13.91
CA VAL A 154 -6.99 -13.04 12.74
C VAL A 154 -5.88 -12.43 11.91
N GLU A 155 -4.75 -13.13 11.81
CA GLU A 155 -3.65 -12.77 10.93
C GLU A 155 -3.81 -13.46 9.57
N MET A 156 -3.44 -12.78 8.47
CA MET A 156 -3.47 -13.31 7.11
C MET A 156 -2.05 -13.33 6.53
N GLY A 157 -1.58 -14.53 6.20
CA GLY A 157 -0.37 -14.80 5.45
C GLY A 157 -0.64 -15.29 4.02
N PHE A 158 0.44 -15.54 3.31
CA PHE A 158 0.50 -15.81 1.88
C PHE A 158 1.36 -17.06 1.65
N HIS A 159 0.76 -18.08 1.05
CA HIS A 159 1.45 -19.28 0.65
C HIS A 159 1.89 -19.14 -0.82
N VAL A 160 3.20 -19.09 -1.08
CA VAL A 160 3.84 -19.17 -2.40
C VAL A 160 4.40 -20.59 -2.59
N GLY A 161 3.97 -21.32 -3.60
CA GLY A 161 4.46 -22.67 -3.90
C GLY A 161 5.60 -22.69 -4.92
N GLU A 162 6.21 -23.87 -5.08
CA GLU A 162 7.24 -24.13 -6.09
C GLU A 162 6.60 -24.62 -7.40
N ASN A 163 6.67 -23.86 -8.50
CA ASN A 163 6.79 -24.53 -9.80
C ASN A 163 8.26 -24.72 -10.12
N ILE A 164 8.72 -25.97 -10.03
CA ILE A 164 9.99 -26.42 -10.61
C ILE A 164 9.71 -26.91 -12.04
N GLU A 165 9.14 -26.06 -12.90
CA GLU A 165 9.16 -26.34 -14.33
C GLU A 165 10.26 -25.49 -14.97
N LYS A 166 11.34 -26.14 -15.40
CA LYS A 166 12.46 -25.56 -16.16
C LYS A 166 13.23 -24.42 -15.48
N GLY A 167 13.64 -24.58 -14.22
CA GLY A 167 14.67 -23.72 -13.61
C GLY A 167 14.28 -22.26 -13.38
N GLN A 168 13.00 -21.89 -13.55
CA GLN A 168 12.45 -20.59 -13.15
C GLN A 168 11.45 -20.79 -12.02
N ARG A 169 11.79 -20.31 -10.81
CA ARG A 169 10.86 -20.25 -9.68
C ARG A 169 9.67 -19.34 -10.06
N SER A 170 8.47 -19.89 -10.18
CA SER A 170 7.26 -19.06 -10.26
C SER A 170 6.96 -18.50 -8.87
N SER A 171 7.01 -17.18 -8.69
CA SER A 171 6.78 -16.51 -7.41
C SER A 171 5.30 -16.23 -7.09
N GLY A 172 4.37 -17.02 -7.65
CA GLY A 172 2.93 -16.80 -7.49
C GLY A 172 2.39 -17.25 -6.14
N VAL A 173 1.45 -16.49 -5.57
CA VAL A 173 0.70 -16.88 -4.37
C VAL A 173 -0.34 -17.94 -4.73
N ASP A 174 -0.21 -19.09 -4.09
CA ASP A 174 -1.01 -20.30 -4.26
C ASP A 174 -2.16 -20.42 -3.26
N ALA A 175 -2.01 -19.90 -2.05
CA ALA A 175 -3.09 -19.85 -1.06
C ALA A 175 -2.94 -18.66 -0.11
N LEU A 176 -4.05 -18.24 0.49
CA LEU A 176 -4.06 -17.32 1.62
C LEU A 176 -4.26 -18.13 2.90
N VAL A 177 -3.46 -17.84 3.93
CA VAL A 177 -3.50 -18.58 5.21
C VAL A 177 -3.97 -17.63 6.30
N MET A 178 -5.07 -17.96 6.98
CA MET A 178 -5.61 -17.18 8.09
C MET A 178 -5.34 -17.88 9.42
N ASN A 179 -4.69 -17.22 10.37
CA ASN A 179 -4.41 -17.74 11.69
C ASN A 179 -5.26 -17.01 12.73
N LEU A 180 -6.09 -17.74 13.49
CA LEU A 180 -6.81 -17.18 14.63
C LEU A 180 -5.94 -17.30 15.90
N SER A 181 -5.68 -16.17 16.54
CA SER A 181 -5.13 -16.11 17.89
C SER A 181 -6.26 -16.35 18.90
N GLY A 182 -6.12 -17.39 19.74
CA GLY A 182 -7.12 -17.75 20.75
C GLY A 182 -8.13 -18.82 20.31
N CYS A 183 -9.00 -19.22 21.24
CA CYS A 183 -9.93 -20.32 21.03
C CYS A 183 -11.14 -19.91 20.14
N PRO A 184 -11.47 -20.67 19.08
CA PRO A 184 -12.62 -20.41 18.21
C PRO A 184 -13.97 -20.37 18.94
N THR A 185 -14.12 -21.12 20.04
CA THR A 185 -15.37 -21.14 20.82
C THR A 185 -15.57 -19.90 21.69
N VAL A 186 -14.49 -19.20 22.02
CA VAL A 186 -14.52 -17.88 22.71
C VAL A 186 -14.77 -16.78 21.67
N HIS A 187 -14.09 -16.87 20.53
CA HIS A 187 -14.11 -15.87 19.46
C HIS A 187 -15.12 -16.21 18.36
N GLY A 188 -16.39 -16.34 18.75
CA GLY A 188 -17.44 -16.87 17.87
C GLY A 188 -17.77 -16.03 16.62
N ALA A 189 -17.49 -14.72 16.61
CA ALA A 189 -17.68 -13.90 15.40
C ALA A 189 -16.58 -14.17 14.37
N GLN A 190 -15.33 -14.24 14.80
CA GLN A 190 -14.18 -14.54 13.96
C GLN A 190 -14.23 -16.00 13.49
N PHE A 191 -14.62 -16.93 14.36
CA PHE A 191 -14.80 -18.32 13.95
C PHE A 191 -15.89 -18.45 12.86
N ARG A 192 -17.04 -17.78 13.01
CA ARG A 192 -18.07 -17.74 11.96
C ARG A 192 -17.56 -17.12 10.66
N PHE A 193 -16.75 -16.07 10.74
CA PHE A 193 -16.12 -15.45 9.57
C PHE A 193 -15.22 -16.46 8.84
N LEU A 194 -14.34 -17.14 9.57
CA LEU A 194 -13.44 -18.14 9.00
C LEU A 194 -14.22 -19.33 8.43
N LEU A 195 -15.26 -19.83 9.09
CA LEU A 195 -16.13 -20.88 8.56
C LEU A 195 -16.82 -20.50 7.24
N GLN A 196 -17.21 -19.24 7.07
CA GLN A 196 -17.93 -18.78 5.88
C GLN A 196 -17.03 -18.65 4.64
N HIS A 197 -15.77 -18.30 4.85
CA HIS A 197 -14.84 -17.90 3.78
C HIS A 197 -13.73 -18.93 3.48
N SER A 198 -13.45 -19.84 4.42
CA SER A 198 -12.39 -20.81 4.22
C SER A 198 -12.75 -21.86 3.18
N SER A 199 -11.77 -22.19 2.37
CA SER A 199 -11.71 -23.37 1.52
C SER A 199 -11.28 -24.61 2.30
N ALA A 200 -10.36 -24.42 3.25
CA ALA A 200 -9.92 -25.49 4.15
C ALA A 200 -9.77 -24.99 5.58
N LEU A 201 -10.08 -25.85 6.55
CA LEU A 201 -9.93 -25.60 7.98
C LEU A 201 -8.98 -26.63 8.58
N LEU A 202 -7.90 -26.16 9.20
CA LEU A 202 -6.93 -26.98 9.90
C LEU A 202 -7.07 -26.72 11.40
N PHE A 203 -7.59 -27.72 12.13
CA PHE A 203 -7.69 -27.69 13.58
C PHE A 203 -6.49 -28.38 14.20
N PHE A 204 -5.69 -27.62 14.92
CA PHE A 204 -4.67 -28.12 15.82
C PHE A 204 -5.29 -28.34 17.19
N VAL A 205 -5.22 -29.57 17.68
CA VAL A 205 -5.87 -29.98 18.92
C VAL A 205 -4.79 -30.36 19.93
N SER A 206 -4.71 -29.60 21.01
CA SER A 206 -3.79 -29.86 22.12
C SER A 206 -4.36 -30.92 23.07
N SER A 207 -3.50 -31.48 23.92
CA SER A 207 -3.89 -32.48 24.92
C SER A 207 -4.87 -31.94 25.96
N ALA A 208 -4.88 -30.62 26.16
CA ALA A 208 -5.84 -29.91 27.01
C ALA A 208 -7.21 -29.67 26.35
N ALA A 209 -7.42 -30.08 25.09
CA ALA A 209 -8.70 -29.92 24.42
C ALA A 209 -9.80 -30.80 25.05
N ASN A 210 -10.90 -30.15 25.46
CA ASN A 210 -12.07 -30.82 26.01
C ASN A 210 -13.05 -31.27 24.91
N GLU A 211 -13.64 -32.46 25.07
CA GLU A 211 -14.70 -33.00 24.20
C GLU A 211 -15.87 -32.03 23.97
N GLU A 212 -16.29 -31.26 24.98
CA GLU A 212 -17.36 -30.27 24.81
C GLU A 212 -16.99 -29.16 23.83
N VAL A 213 -15.72 -28.71 23.84
CA VAL A 213 -15.22 -27.67 22.94
C VAL A 213 -15.25 -28.18 21.50
N VAL A 214 -14.81 -29.43 21.28
CA VAL A 214 -14.87 -30.08 19.96
C VAL A 214 -16.31 -30.20 19.47
N LYS A 215 -17.24 -30.64 20.33
CA LYS A 215 -18.68 -30.73 19.98
C LYS A 215 -19.29 -29.37 19.60
N ARG A 216 -18.96 -28.30 20.32
CA ARG A 216 -19.42 -26.94 19.98
C ARG A 216 -18.89 -26.47 18.63
N VAL A 217 -17.62 -26.76 18.33
CA VAL A 217 -17.01 -26.47 17.02
C VAL A 217 -17.74 -27.22 15.91
N LEU A 218 -17.99 -28.52 16.07
CA LEU A 218 -18.73 -29.34 15.09
C LEU A 218 -20.16 -28.85 14.87
N GLN A 219 -20.87 -28.51 15.94
CA GLN A 219 -22.22 -27.92 15.85
C GLN A 219 -22.19 -26.59 15.07
N GLY A 220 -21.20 -25.73 15.34
CA GLY A 220 -21.02 -24.48 14.62
C GLY A 220 -20.79 -24.68 13.12
N MET A 221 -20.02 -25.70 12.73
CA MET A 221 -19.81 -26.05 11.32
C MET A 221 -21.11 -26.50 10.65
N GLN A 222 -21.86 -27.41 11.26
CA GLN A 222 -23.10 -27.94 10.68
C GLN A 222 -24.14 -26.86 10.36
N GLN A 223 -24.15 -25.75 11.11
CA GLN A 223 -25.05 -24.63 10.86
C GLN A 223 -24.66 -23.78 9.63
N VAL A 224 -23.39 -23.79 9.23
CA VAL A 224 -22.85 -22.92 8.15
C VAL A 224 -22.65 -23.71 6.84
N SER A 225 -22.47 -25.03 6.90
CA SER A 225 -22.00 -25.87 5.78
C SER A 225 -23.05 -26.28 4.72
N ARG A 226 -24.19 -25.59 4.58
CA ARG A 226 -25.14 -25.95 3.50
C ARG A 226 -24.64 -25.43 2.14
N GLY A 227 -24.04 -26.33 1.35
CA GLY A 227 -23.79 -26.13 -0.09
C GLY A 227 -22.39 -25.68 -0.50
N LYS A 228 -21.40 -25.69 0.39
CA LYS A 228 -20.00 -25.35 0.07
C LYS A 228 -19.06 -26.53 0.32
N HIS A 229 -18.18 -26.83 -0.64
CA HIS A 229 -17.05 -27.74 -0.42
C HIS A 229 -16.01 -27.06 0.47
N VAL A 230 -15.83 -27.55 1.70
CA VAL A 230 -14.79 -27.13 2.63
C VAL A 230 -14.04 -28.37 3.09
N ALA A 231 -12.71 -28.38 2.93
CA ALA A 231 -11.88 -29.47 3.42
C ALA A 231 -11.55 -29.25 4.90
N VAL A 232 -11.79 -30.25 5.75
CA VAL A 232 -11.55 -30.15 7.20
C VAL A 232 -10.50 -31.15 7.64
N PHE A 233 -9.47 -30.67 8.33
CA PHE A 233 -8.34 -31.45 8.82
C PHE A 233 -8.20 -31.27 10.33
N TRP A 234 -8.07 -32.38 11.06
CA TRP A 234 -7.83 -32.41 12.50
C TRP A 234 -6.44 -32.97 12.77
N ILE A 235 -5.60 -32.20 13.45
CA ILE A 235 -4.20 -32.51 13.75
C ILE A 235 -4.07 -32.59 15.27
N LEU A 236 -3.93 -33.82 15.78
CA LEU A 236 -3.99 -34.13 17.21
C LEU A 236 -2.58 -34.14 17.81
N ASN A 237 -2.35 -33.41 18.90
CA ASN A 237 -1.11 -33.50 19.69
C ASN A 237 -1.01 -34.86 20.41
N LYS A 238 0.18 -35.19 20.94
CA LYS A 238 0.36 -36.40 21.75
C LYS A 238 -0.53 -36.34 23.00
N GLY A 239 -1.21 -37.43 23.33
CA GLY A 239 -2.06 -37.53 24.53
C GLY A 239 -3.53 -37.16 24.29
N VAL A 240 -3.88 -36.66 23.11
CA VAL A 240 -5.28 -36.47 22.71
C VAL A 240 -5.96 -37.82 22.51
N ASN A 241 -7.19 -37.96 23.01
CA ASN A 241 -7.98 -39.18 22.87
C ASN A 241 -8.54 -39.31 21.45
N GLU A 242 -7.92 -40.16 20.62
CA GLU A 242 -8.33 -40.41 19.22
C GLU A 242 -9.79 -40.89 19.09
N LYS A 243 -10.36 -41.55 20.11
CA LYS A 243 -11.75 -42.01 20.08
C LYS A 243 -12.75 -40.86 19.97
N LEU A 244 -12.39 -39.66 20.43
CA LEU A 244 -13.24 -38.46 20.33
C LEU A 244 -13.47 -38.01 18.88
N PHE A 245 -12.66 -38.48 17.94
CA PHE A 245 -12.64 -37.98 16.56
C PHE A 245 -13.18 -38.99 15.53
N GLY A 246 -13.67 -40.17 15.96
CA GLY A 246 -14.32 -41.12 15.06
C GLY A 246 -15.57 -40.54 14.37
N GLU A 247 -16.31 -39.67 15.07
CA GLU A 247 -17.44 -38.92 14.49
C GLU A 247 -16.97 -37.96 13.38
N CYS A 248 -15.80 -37.33 13.53
CA CYS A 248 -15.24 -36.43 12.51
C CYS A 248 -14.91 -37.16 11.21
N GLU A 249 -14.32 -38.35 11.29
CA GLU A 249 -14.03 -39.18 10.12
C GLU A 249 -15.32 -39.58 9.38
N SER A 250 -16.39 -39.90 10.13
CA SER A 250 -17.70 -40.23 9.55
C SER A 250 -18.35 -39.06 8.80
N LEU A 251 -17.99 -37.82 9.15
CA LEU A 251 -18.41 -36.59 8.46
C LEU A 251 -17.53 -36.28 7.23
N GLY A 252 -16.56 -37.15 6.91
CA GLY A 252 -15.61 -36.97 5.80
C GLY A 252 -14.45 -36.03 6.13
N HIS A 253 -14.24 -35.70 7.41
CA HIS A 253 -13.07 -34.92 7.83
C HIS A 253 -11.83 -35.80 7.90
N THR A 254 -10.67 -35.24 7.58
CA THR A 254 -9.39 -35.96 7.71
C THR A 254 -8.84 -35.79 9.12
N VAL A 255 -8.53 -36.88 9.81
CA VAL A 255 -7.95 -36.87 11.16
C VAL A 255 -6.52 -37.43 11.13
N MET A 256 -5.60 -36.79 11.84
CA MET A 256 -4.19 -37.18 11.91
C MET A 256 -3.62 -37.01 13.31
N ALA A 257 -2.91 -38.02 13.79
CA ALA A 257 -2.12 -37.94 15.02
C ALA A 257 -0.73 -37.33 14.80
N LYS A 258 -0.20 -36.61 15.81
CA LYS A 258 1.18 -36.09 15.84
C LYS A 258 2.15 -37.27 15.71
N THR A 259 2.96 -37.21 14.67
CA THR A 259 4.04 -38.18 14.38
C THR A 259 5.41 -37.49 14.51
N ARG A 260 6.51 -38.18 14.19
CA ARG A 260 7.83 -37.53 14.11
C ARG A 260 7.76 -36.30 13.18
N SER A 261 8.44 -35.21 13.54
CA SER A 261 8.39 -33.91 12.84
C SER A 261 8.47 -34.04 11.31
N ASN A 262 9.45 -34.79 10.78
CA ASN A 262 9.64 -34.97 9.34
C ASN A 262 8.49 -35.70 8.62
N VAL A 263 7.72 -36.52 9.33
CA VAL A 263 6.54 -37.22 8.79
C VAL A 263 5.35 -36.28 8.77
N LEU A 264 5.14 -35.54 9.86
CA LEU A 264 4.08 -34.54 9.98
C LEU A 264 4.27 -33.43 8.94
N GLN A 265 5.50 -32.95 8.71
CA GLN A 265 5.81 -31.97 7.67
C GLN A 265 5.40 -32.44 6.27
N ARG A 266 5.68 -33.70 5.93
CA ARG A 266 5.28 -34.29 4.64
C ARG A 266 3.77 -34.38 4.50
N LYS A 267 3.07 -34.88 5.53
CA LYS A 267 1.60 -34.95 5.51
C LYS A 267 0.95 -33.57 5.37
N LEU A 268 1.45 -32.56 6.08
CA LEU A 268 0.96 -31.18 5.95
C LEU A 268 1.18 -30.64 4.53
N ARG A 269 2.33 -30.95 3.91
CA ARG A 269 2.64 -30.59 2.53
C ARG A 269 1.67 -31.24 1.56
N ASP A 270 1.39 -32.52 1.73
CA ASP A 270 0.45 -33.26 0.88
C ASP A 270 -0.97 -32.65 0.98
N ILE A 271 -1.38 -32.27 2.21
CA ILE A 271 -2.66 -31.59 2.45
C ILE A 271 -2.74 -30.27 1.70
N MET A 272 -1.77 -29.37 1.90
CA MET A 272 -1.85 -28.09 1.19
C MET A 272 -1.69 -28.25 -0.31
N THR A 273 -0.90 -29.22 -0.77
CA THR A 273 -0.84 -29.54 -2.21
C THR A 273 -2.22 -29.94 -2.73
N SER A 274 -2.95 -30.79 -2.00
CA SER A 274 -4.33 -31.16 -2.36
C SER A 274 -5.28 -29.96 -2.35
N VAL A 275 -5.13 -29.05 -1.38
CA VAL A 275 -5.98 -27.86 -1.26
C VAL A 275 -5.71 -26.84 -2.38
N VAL A 276 -4.43 -26.60 -2.68
CA VAL A 276 -4.00 -25.64 -3.71
C VAL A 276 -4.36 -26.14 -5.11
N THR A 277 -4.30 -27.45 -5.35
CA THR A 277 -4.54 -28.03 -6.68
C THR A 277 -6.02 -28.25 -7.00
N ASP A 278 -6.91 -28.22 -6.01
CA ASP A 278 -8.35 -28.40 -6.22
C ASP A 278 -9.05 -27.10 -6.66
N PRO A 279 -9.56 -27.01 -7.91
CA PRO A 279 -10.26 -25.83 -8.39
C PRO A 279 -11.58 -25.52 -7.65
N LEU A 280 -12.22 -26.52 -7.03
CA LEU A 280 -13.47 -26.34 -6.28
C LEU A 280 -13.25 -25.59 -4.96
N LEU A 281 -12.00 -25.56 -4.50
CA LEU A 281 -11.57 -24.86 -3.29
C LEU A 281 -11.16 -23.42 -3.57
N CYS A 282 -11.14 -22.95 -4.81
CA CYS A 282 -10.88 -21.55 -5.10
C CYS A 282 -12.00 -20.63 -4.58
N ARG A 283 -11.60 -19.49 -4.00
CA ARG A 283 -12.47 -18.42 -3.52
C ARG A 283 -11.95 -17.09 -4.03
N LYS A 284 -12.84 -16.12 -4.24
CA LYS A 284 -12.39 -14.75 -4.52
C LYS A 284 -12.10 -14.07 -3.21
N ALA A 285 -10.96 -13.40 -3.10
CA ALA A 285 -10.67 -12.58 -1.93
C ALA A 285 -11.77 -11.52 -1.72
N SER A 286 -12.32 -10.96 -2.80
CA SER A 286 -13.47 -10.04 -2.75
C SER A 286 -14.71 -10.58 -2.02
N ASP A 287 -14.84 -11.89 -1.83
CA ASP A 287 -15.95 -12.45 -1.05
C ASP A 287 -15.87 -12.05 0.45
N LEU A 288 -14.67 -11.80 0.96
CA LEU A 288 -14.43 -11.28 2.32
C LEU A 288 -15.13 -9.92 2.55
N TRP A 289 -15.31 -9.13 1.49
CA TRP A 289 -15.92 -7.79 1.54
C TRP A 289 -17.44 -7.84 1.70
N ASN A 290 -18.08 -8.87 1.16
CA ASN A 290 -19.53 -8.87 0.98
C ASN A 290 -20.29 -9.51 2.14
N HIS A 291 -19.62 -10.32 2.96
CA HIS A 291 -20.27 -11.09 4.01
C HIS A 291 -19.37 -11.20 5.24
N TYR A 292 -19.61 -10.41 6.29
CA TYR A 292 -18.95 -10.61 7.58
C TYR A 292 -19.99 -10.68 8.71
N PRO A 293 -19.78 -11.52 9.74
CA PRO A 293 -20.75 -11.71 10.83
C PRO A 293 -21.03 -10.45 11.65
N VAL A 294 -22.24 -10.39 12.24
CA VAL A 294 -22.59 -9.42 13.28
C VAL A 294 -21.56 -9.47 14.41
N GLY A 295 -21.04 -8.29 14.79
CA GLY A 295 -19.98 -8.10 15.77
C GLY A 295 -18.62 -7.73 15.16
N ILE A 296 -18.46 -7.87 13.84
CA ILE A 296 -17.30 -7.39 13.08
C ILE A 296 -17.74 -6.18 12.26
N LYS A 297 -17.04 -5.04 12.41
CA LYS A 297 -17.17 -3.88 11.49
C LYS A 297 -16.05 -3.91 10.46
N CYS A 298 -16.21 -3.26 9.32
CA CYS A 298 -15.16 -3.10 8.31
C CYS A 298 -14.66 -1.65 8.27
N ASP A 299 -13.35 -1.45 8.15
CA ASP A 299 -12.74 -0.12 7.97
C ASP A 299 -13.13 0.53 6.63
N GLU A 300 -13.43 -0.28 5.61
CA GLU A 300 -13.87 0.23 4.32
C GLU A 300 -15.30 0.79 4.36
N ASP A 301 -16.13 0.38 5.33
CA ASP A 301 -17.54 0.82 5.45
C ASP A 301 -17.69 2.26 5.95
N LEU A 302 -16.58 2.93 6.25
CA LEU A 302 -16.59 4.35 6.59
C LEU A 302 -17.35 5.16 5.51
N PRO A 303 -18.31 6.02 5.90
CA PRO A 303 -19.13 6.75 4.92
C PRO A 303 -18.29 7.53 3.90
N ALA A 304 -17.23 8.19 4.37
CA ALA A 304 -16.30 8.92 3.51
C ALA A 304 -15.55 8.02 2.51
N CYS A 305 -15.20 6.78 2.91
CA CYS A 305 -14.52 5.82 2.06
C CYS A 305 -15.48 5.25 1.00
N GLN A 306 -16.70 4.86 1.39
CA GLN A 306 -17.71 4.34 0.49
C GLN A 306 -18.22 5.38 -0.52
N GLU A 307 -18.45 6.60 -0.05
CA GLU A 307 -18.84 7.73 -0.92
C GLU A 307 -17.74 7.98 -1.96
N ALA A 308 -16.48 8.01 -1.53
CA ALA A 308 -15.34 8.20 -2.42
C ALA A 308 -15.21 7.07 -3.44
N LYS A 309 -15.33 5.82 -2.99
CA LYS A 309 -15.29 4.63 -3.84
C LYS A 309 -16.37 4.69 -4.92
N THR A 310 -17.61 5.01 -4.54
CA THR A 310 -18.76 5.09 -5.45
C THR A 310 -18.56 6.18 -6.50
N LYS A 311 -18.17 7.39 -6.09
CA LYS A 311 -17.93 8.52 -7.01
C LYS A 311 -16.80 8.23 -7.99
N VAL A 312 -15.69 7.66 -7.53
CA VAL A 312 -14.58 7.28 -8.41
C VAL A 312 -14.98 6.18 -9.38
N GLN A 313 -15.71 5.15 -8.93
CA GLN A 313 -16.20 4.09 -9.80
C GLN A 313 -17.16 4.61 -10.87
N ALA A 314 -18.06 5.52 -10.51
CA ALA A 314 -18.96 6.18 -11.46
C ALA A 314 -18.17 6.95 -12.52
N PHE A 315 -17.19 7.76 -12.11
CA PHE A 315 -16.28 8.46 -13.03
C PHE A 315 -15.57 7.48 -13.97
N LEU A 316 -14.98 6.41 -13.45
CA LEU A 316 -14.23 5.45 -14.25
C LEU A 316 -15.14 4.62 -15.18
N ALA A 317 -16.40 4.39 -14.80
CA ALA A 317 -17.38 3.75 -15.68
C ALA A 317 -17.72 4.64 -16.87
N ILE A 318 -17.98 5.94 -16.65
CA ILE A 318 -18.19 6.93 -17.70
C ILE A 318 -16.95 7.00 -18.61
N TRP A 319 -15.77 7.11 -18.01
CA TRP A 319 -14.50 7.11 -18.73
C TRP A 319 -14.34 5.89 -19.62
N LYS A 320 -14.55 4.67 -19.10
CA LYS A 320 -14.40 3.42 -19.85
C LYS A 320 -15.39 3.31 -21.00
N ASN A 321 -16.65 3.68 -20.77
CA ASN A 321 -17.73 3.41 -21.70
C ASN A 321 -17.85 4.48 -22.79
N GLN A 322 -17.66 5.75 -22.42
CA GLN A 322 -17.99 6.90 -23.27
C GLN A 322 -16.73 7.63 -23.76
N ILE A 323 -15.74 7.83 -22.90
CA ILE A 323 -14.62 8.76 -23.20
C ILE A 323 -13.42 8.03 -23.80
N ARG A 324 -13.03 6.89 -23.23
CA ARG A 324 -11.84 6.12 -23.63
C ARG A 324 -11.86 5.73 -25.11
N ARG A 325 -13.04 5.50 -25.68
CA ARG A 325 -13.22 5.09 -27.08
C ARG A 325 -13.11 6.26 -28.06
N SER A 326 -13.13 7.50 -27.56
CA SER A 326 -12.86 8.67 -28.39
C SER A 326 -11.39 8.76 -28.76
N ALA A 327 -11.10 9.13 -30.01
CA ALA A 327 -9.75 9.48 -30.46
C ALA A 327 -9.13 10.67 -29.69
N SER A 328 -9.95 11.38 -28.90
CA SER A 328 -9.60 12.54 -28.09
C SER A 328 -9.92 12.34 -26.60
N ALA A 329 -9.66 11.17 -26.02
CA ALA A 329 -10.01 10.89 -24.62
C ALA A 329 -9.40 11.86 -23.58
N LEU A 330 -8.20 12.38 -23.82
CA LEU A 330 -7.53 13.44 -23.03
C LEU A 330 -7.11 14.58 -23.99
N PRO A 331 -8.06 15.39 -24.45
CA PRO A 331 -7.81 16.32 -25.55
C PRO A 331 -6.89 17.48 -25.15
N LEU A 332 -6.99 17.96 -23.91
CA LEU A 332 -6.21 19.11 -23.45
C LEU A 332 -4.74 18.74 -23.26
N LEU A 333 -4.48 17.58 -22.66
CA LEU A 333 -3.14 17.03 -22.55
C LEU A 333 -2.54 16.73 -23.92
N ARG A 334 -3.32 16.20 -24.87
CA ARG A 334 -2.85 15.95 -26.23
C ARG A 334 -2.33 17.23 -26.89
N LEU A 335 -3.13 18.30 -26.89
CA LEU A 335 -2.74 19.61 -27.44
C LEU A 335 -1.46 20.14 -26.77
N TRP A 336 -1.34 19.97 -25.45
CA TRP A 336 -0.15 20.40 -24.72
C TRP A 336 1.12 19.59 -25.06
N LEU A 337 0.96 18.29 -25.32
CA LEU A 337 2.07 17.44 -25.76
C LEU A 337 2.49 17.75 -27.21
N GLU A 338 1.56 18.16 -28.07
CA GLU A 338 1.88 18.67 -29.41
C GLU A 338 2.73 19.93 -29.35
N PHE A 339 2.34 20.90 -28.51
CA PHE A 339 3.18 22.07 -28.20
C PHE A 339 4.58 21.65 -27.74
N SER A 340 4.65 20.76 -26.74
CA SER A 340 5.90 20.34 -26.13
C SER A 340 6.85 19.62 -27.11
N ARG A 341 6.30 18.89 -28.09
CA ARG A 341 7.09 18.28 -29.18
C ARG A 341 7.64 19.33 -30.13
N ALA A 342 6.80 20.28 -30.56
CA ALA A 342 7.24 21.37 -31.44
C ALA A 342 8.33 22.22 -30.77
N PHE A 343 8.15 22.52 -29.48
CA PHE A 343 9.12 23.27 -28.68
C PHE A 343 10.48 22.55 -28.60
N ARG A 344 10.49 21.25 -28.28
CA ARG A 344 11.75 20.47 -28.25
C ARG A 344 12.47 20.45 -29.59
N LEU A 345 11.75 20.32 -30.70
CA LEU A 345 12.34 20.35 -32.04
C LEU A 345 12.97 21.72 -32.34
N SER A 346 12.32 22.82 -31.92
CA SER A 346 12.88 24.17 -32.02
C SER A 346 14.15 24.34 -31.16
N LEU A 347 14.12 23.86 -29.91
CA LEU A 347 15.25 23.98 -28.99
C LEU A 347 16.45 23.14 -29.42
N ALA A 348 16.23 21.92 -29.92
CA ALA A 348 17.29 21.05 -30.44
C ALA A 348 17.97 21.62 -31.70
N LYS A 349 17.25 22.42 -32.50
CA LYS A 349 17.82 23.21 -33.61
C LYS A 349 18.68 24.36 -33.09
N ARG A 350 18.20 25.13 -32.10
CA ARG A 350 18.92 26.29 -31.51
C ARG A 350 20.20 25.90 -30.76
N THR A 351 20.21 24.76 -30.08
CA THR A 351 21.37 24.30 -29.29
C THR A 351 22.38 23.48 -30.09
N GLY A 352 22.14 23.25 -31.40
CA GLY A 352 23.06 22.53 -32.28
C GLY A 352 23.18 21.03 -31.99
N VAL A 353 22.28 20.46 -31.18
CA VAL A 353 22.32 19.05 -30.76
C VAL A 353 21.80 18.10 -31.87
N SER A 354 21.12 18.62 -32.90
CA SER A 354 20.58 17.81 -34.00
C SER A 354 21.37 17.95 -35.30
N ARG A 355 22.22 16.96 -35.62
CA ARG A 355 22.72 16.70 -36.99
C ARG A 355 21.81 15.75 -37.81
N LEU A 356 20.60 15.44 -37.33
CA LEU A 356 19.80 14.31 -37.85
C LEU A 356 18.37 14.63 -38.33
N PHE A 357 17.95 15.89 -38.41
CA PHE A 357 16.65 16.22 -39.00
C PHE A 357 16.81 17.27 -40.08
N GLY A 358 16.62 16.83 -41.33
CA GLY A 358 16.67 17.66 -42.52
C GLY A 358 15.49 18.61 -42.64
N GLU A 359 15.74 19.62 -43.45
CA GLU A 359 14.88 20.67 -44.00
C GLU A 359 14.48 21.84 -43.10
N GLU A 360 14.72 23.01 -43.68
CA GLU A 360 14.55 24.37 -43.18
C GLU A 360 13.06 24.61 -42.89
N GLN A 361 12.72 24.70 -41.61
CA GLN A 361 11.50 25.35 -41.16
C GLN A 361 11.93 26.44 -40.19
N ASP A 362 11.43 27.65 -40.43
CA ASP A 362 11.76 28.86 -39.69
C ASP A 362 11.62 28.67 -38.18
N ALA A 363 12.54 29.32 -37.45
CA ALA A 363 12.51 29.36 -36.00
C ALA A 363 11.21 30.05 -35.52
N PHE A 364 10.24 29.27 -35.07
CA PHE A 364 8.98 29.78 -34.57
C PHE A 364 9.12 30.36 -33.14
N ASP A 365 8.30 31.36 -32.78
CA ASP A 365 8.29 32.03 -31.48
C ASP A 365 7.59 31.18 -30.40
N GLU A 366 8.29 30.73 -29.36
CA GLU A 366 7.72 29.87 -28.31
C GLU A 366 6.39 30.39 -27.74
N ASP A 367 6.33 31.69 -27.46
CA ASP A 367 5.18 32.30 -26.80
C ASP A 367 3.95 32.31 -27.72
N GLU A 368 4.15 32.49 -29.02
CA GLU A 368 3.09 32.45 -30.02
C GLU A 368 2.46 31.06 -30.13
N LYS A 369 3.25 29.97 -30.08
CA LYS A 369 2.73 28.58 -30.22
C LYS A 369 1.98 28.22 -28.97
N LYS A 370 2.55 28.62 -27.84
CA LYS A 370 1.97 28.37 -26.53
C LYS A 370 0.61 29.06 -26.44
N SER A 371 0.50 30.29 -26.95
CA SER A 371 -0.77 31.02 -27.08
C SER A 371 -1.74 30.30 -28.02
N GLU A 372 -1.32 29.93 -29.23
CA GLU A 372 -2.15 29.21 -30.20
C GLU A 372 -2.70 27.90 -29.63
N MET A 373 -1.86 27.14 -28.92
CA MET A 373 -2.25 25.88 -28.31
C MET A 373 -3.19 26.10 -27.12
N ARG A 374 -3.00 27.18 -26.36
CA ARG A 374 -3.92 27.58 -25.29
C ARG A 374 -5.28 27.99 -25.85
N GLU A 375 -5.32 28.70 -26.96
CA GLU A 375 -6.56 29.04 -27.67
C GLU A 375 -7.30 27.79 -28.13
N LYS A 376 -6.59 26.81 -28.71
CA LYS A 376 -7.19 25.51 -29.07
C LYS A 376 -7.78 24.79 -27.86
N GLN A 377 -7.09 24.80 -26.72
CA GLN A 377 -7.62 24.23 -25.47
C GLN A 377 -8.86 25.01 -24.98
N VAL A 378 -8.88 26.34 -25.10
CA VAL A 378 -10.06 27.17 -24.77
C VAL A 378 -11.25 26.83 -25.66
N VAL A 379 -11.02 26.60 -26.95
CA VAL A 379 -12.09 26.15 -27.87
C VAL A 379 -12.60 24.77 -27.47
N GLU A 380 -11.70 23.83 -27.16
CA GLU A 380 -12.07 22.47 -26.74
C GLU A 380 -12.92 22.44 -25.46
N ILE A 381 -12.57 23.22 -24.43
CA ILE A 381 -13.36 23.27 -23.19
C ILE A 381 -14.75 23.90 -23.38
N LYS A 382 -14.90 24.80 -24.37
CA LYS A 382 -16.18 25.45 -24.68
C LYS A 382 -17.07 24.54 -25.54
N SER A 383 -16.48 23.77 -26.44
CA SER A 383 -17.21 22.87 -27.36
C SER A 383 -17.60 21.55 -26.70
N ASN A 384 -16.77 21.01 -25.81
CA ASN A 384 -16.93 19.67 -25.25
C ASN A 384 -17.47 19.70 -23.81
N ARG A 385 -18.80 19.61 -23.68
CA ARG A 385 -19.48 19.73 -22.38
C ARG A 385 -19.22 18.57 -21.42
N ASP A 386 -18.79 17.41 -21.91
CA ASP A 386 -18.63 16.16 -21.14
C ASP A 386 -17.20 15.59 -21.23
N CYS A 387 -16.21 16.46 -21.38
CA CYS A 387 -14.81 16.05 -21.40
C CYS A 387 -14.35 15.53 -20.03
N ALA A 388 -13.38 14.60 -20.03
CA ALA A 388 -12.89 13.99 -18.79
C ALA A 388 -12.31 14.99 -17.80
N ALA A 389 -11.69 16.06 -18.29
CA ALA A 389 -11.21 17.18 -17.50
C ALA A 389 -12.29 17.74 -16.57
N LYS A 390 -13.48 18.03 -17.12
CA LYS A 390 -14.60 18.58 -16.36
C LYS A 390 -15.15 17.56 -15.37
N LEU A 391 -15.33 16.31 -15.79
CA LEU A 391 -15.79 15.25 -14.88
C LEU A 391 -14.81 14.98 -13.73
N LEU A 392 -13.50 15.13 -13.98
CA LEU A 392 -12.48 15.07 -12.92
C LEU A 392 -12.60 16.26 -11.97
N ALA A 393 -12.80 17.48 -12.49
CA ALA A 393 -13.00 18.66 -11.67
C ALA A 393 -14.25 18.52 -10.78
N ASP A 394 -15.36 18.04 -11.35
CA ASP A 394 -16.61 17.78 -10.64
C ASP A 394 -16.43 16.68 -9.58
N LEU A 395 -15.70 15.61 -9.90
CA LEU A 395 -15.35 14.53 -8.96
C LEU A 395 -14.58 15.08 -7.75
N PHE A 396 -13.47 15.78 -7.97
CA PHE A 396 -12.63 16.31 -6.90
C PHE A 396 -13.39 17.33 -6.03
N THR A 397 -14.17 18.20 -6.66
CA THR A 397 -15.01 19.18 -5.95
C THR A 397 -16.07 18.48 -5.10
N SER A 398 -16.75 17.48 -5.66
CA SER A 398 -17.79 16.72 -4.94
C SER A 398 -17.24 15.89 -3.78
N LEU A 399 -16.02 15.38 -3.90
CA LEU A 399 -15.33 14.69 -2.79
C LEU A 399 -14.93 15.67 -1.69
N TYR A 400 -14.37 16.82 -2.06
CA TYR A 400 -13.93 17.85 -1.12
C TYR A 400 -15.09 18.44 -0.32
N VAL A 401 -16.22 18.74 -0.98
CA VAL A 401 -17.44 19.21 -0.32
C VAL A 401 -17.99 18.18 0.68
N HIS A 402 -17.82 16.89 0.40
CA HIS A 402 -18.29 15.85 1.32
C HIS A 402 -17.42 15.79 2.58
N SER A 403 -16.11 15.61 2.44
CA SER A 403 -15.15 15.74 3.55
C SER A 403 -13.71 15.70 3.07
N SER A 404 -12.79 16.20 3.90
CA SER A 404 -11.34 15.99 3.73
C SER A 404 -10.99 14.51 3.59
N ALA A 405 -11.61 13.62 4.39
CA ALA A 405 -11.32 12.20 4.35
C ALA A 405 -11.74 11.59 3.00
N ALA A 406 -12.94 11.94 2.51
CA ALA A 406 -13.44 11.45 1.22
C ALA A 406 -12.58 11.92 0.04
N LEU A 407 -12.04 13.14 0.10
CA LEU A 407 -11.06 13.62 -0.87
C LEU A 407 -9.80 12.73 -0.88
N CYS A 408 -9.23 12.42 0.28
CA CYS A 408 -8.05 11.57 0.40
C CYS A 408 -8.33 10.12 -0.07
N PHE A 409 -9.44 9.52 0.36
CA PHE A 409 -9.90 8.21 -0.11
C PHE A 409 -10.09 8.21 -1.63
N GLY A 410 -10.74 9.25 -2.18
CA GLY A 410 -11.03 9.36 -3.61
C GLY A 410 -9.76 9.51 -4.45
N TYR A 411 -8.76 10.25 -3.98
CA TYR A 411 -7.45 10.34 -4.62
C TYR A 411 -6.79 8.96 -4.74
N ILE A 412 -6.77 8.19 -3.64
CA ILE A 412 -6.17 6.84 -3.60
C ILE A 412 -6.99 5.86 -4.46
N TRP A 413 -8.31 5.87 -4.36
CA TRP A 413 -9.17 5.02 -5.17
C TRP A 413 -9.00 5.30 -6.67
N LEU A 414 -8.90 6.57 -7.05
CA LEU A 414 -8.65 6.96 -8.44
C LEU A 414 -7.29 6.42 -8.92
N ALA A 415 -6.26 6.54 -8.09
CA ALA A 415 -4.95 5.97 -8.39
C ALA A 415 -5.03 4.45 -8.57
N GLN A 416 -5.59 3.73 -7.60
CA GLN A 416 -5.66 2.27 -7.60
C GLN A 416 -6.54 1.72 -8.73
N PHE A 417 -7.78 2.19 -8.89
CA PHE A 417 -8.69 1.67 -9.91
C PHE A 417 -8.26 2.02 -11.34
N SER A 418 -7.48 3.09 -11.53
CA SER A 418 -6.90 3.40 -12.83
C SER A 418 -5.86 2.37 -13.28
N LEU A 419 -5.22 1.64 -12.36
CA LEU A 419 -4.26 0.57 -12.66
C LEU A 419 -4.94 -0.64 -13.30
N SER A 420 -6.16 -0.95 -12.87
CA SER A 420 -6.95 -2.07 -13.40
C SER A 420 -7.48 -1.81 -14.83
N ILE A 421 -7.30 -0.61 -15.37
CA ILE A 421 -7.71 -0.27 -16.72
C ILE A 421 -6.63 -0.71 -17.72
N LYS A 422 -6.79 -1.90 -18.30
CA LYS A 422 -5.92 -2.41 -19.37
C LYS A 422 -5.88 -1.39 -20.51
N ARG A 423 -4.71 -0.82 -20.81
CA ARG A 423 -4.51 0.06 -21.98
C ARG A 423 -4.46 -0.78 -23.24
N ASP A 424 -5.30 -0.46 -24.23
CA ASP A 424 -5.14 -1.04 -25.56
C ASP A 424 -3.81 -0.57 -26.13
N ARG A 425 -3.04 -1.49 -26.74
CA ARG A 425 -1.80 -1.13 -27.45
C ARG A 425 -2.07 -0.15 -28.61
N ALA A 426 -3.31 -0.07 -29.08
CA ALA A 426 -3.79 0.87 -30.08
C ALA A 426 -4.28 2.22 -29.51
N SER A 427 -4.32 2.40 -28.19
CA SER A 427 -4.73 3.69 -27.60
C SER A 427 -3.65 4.75 -27.81
N SER A 428 -4.01 5.89 -28.39
CA SER A 428 -3.13 7.05 -28.65
C SER A 428 -2.67 7.79 -27.37
N LEU A 429 -2.87 7.18 -26.20
CA LEU A 429 -2.59 7.80 -24.91
C LEU A 429 -1.08 7.87 -24.64
N PRO A 430 -0.61 8.96 -24.02
CA PRO A 430 0.79 9.10 -23.60
C PRO A 430 1.29 7.95 -22.71
N ARG A 431 2.62 7.77 -22.70
CA ARG A 431 3.29 6.89 -21.73
C ARG A 431 3.08 7.46 -20.31
N GLY A 432 3.03 6.60 -19.28
CA GLY A 432 2.75 7.02 -17.89
C GLY A 432 1.56 6.28 -17.26
N SER A 433 1.33 6.42 -15.96
CA SER A 433 0.12 5.85 -15.33
C SER A 433 -1.11 6.64 -15.77
N LEU A 434 -2.26 5.98 -15.94
CA LEU A 434 -3.49 6.67 -16.33
C LEU A 434 -3.90 7.73 -15.30
N PHE A 435 -3.67 7.43 -14.01
CA PHE A 435 -3.82 8.38 -12.92
C PHE A 435 -3.07 9.70 -13.14
N VAL A 436 -1.78 9.66 -13.43
CA VAL A 436 -0.97 10.88 -13.66
C VAL A 436 -1.50 11.65 -14.87
N LEU A 437 -1.91 10.95 -15.93
CA LEU A 437 -2.49 11.62 -17.09
C LEU A 437 -3.81 12.33 -16.77
N PHE A 438 -4.64 11.79 -15.88
CA PHE A 438 -5.85 12.47 -15.39
C PHE A 438 -5.50 13.76 -14.63
N LEU A 439 -4.50 13.73 -13.76
CA LEU A 439 -4.07 14.91 -13.02
C LEU A 439 -3.50 15.98 -13.97
N ARG A 440 -2.75 15.58 -15.00
CA ARG A 440 -2.23 16.51 -16.03
C ARG A 440 -3.36 17.12 -16.86
N GLU A 441 -4.33 16.31 -17.28
CA GLU A 441 -5.52 16.79 -18.00
C GLU A 441 -6.29 17.83 -17.18
N LEU A 442 -6.46 17.58 -15.88
CA LEU A 442 -7.10 18.52 -14.95
C LEU A 442 -6.31 19.82 -14.78
N ALA A 443 -4.99 19.76 -14.70
CA ALA A 443 -4.15 20.95 -14.66
C ALA A 443 -4.27 21.78 -15.96
N GLN A 444 -4.28 21.11 -17.12
CA GLN A 444 -4.49 21.76 -18.41
C GLN A 444 -5.89 22.39 -18.54
N TYR A 445 -6.90 21.77 -17.93
CA TYR A 445 -8.25 22.31 -17.83
C TYR A 445 -8.29 23.62 -17.04
N TYR A 446 -7.67 23.63 -15.86
CA TYR A 446 -7.57 24.85 -15.06
C TYR A 446 -6.88 25.98 -15.84
N GLU A 447 -5.72 25.70 -16.45
CA GLU A 447 -4.98 26.67 -17.29
C GLU A 447 -5.84 27.23 -18.44
N ALA A 448 -6.60 26.37 -19.13
CA ALA A 448 -7.48 26.78 -20.22
C ALA A 448 -8.67 27.62 -19.73
N CYS A 449 -9.30 27.24 -18.62
CA CYS A 449 -10.38 28.01 -18.02
C CYS A 449 -9.92 29.41 -17.63
N MET A 450 -8.75 29.52 -16.98
CA MET A 450 -8.19 30.82 -16.59
C MET A 450 -7.80 31.68 -17.80
N ALA A 451 -7.27 31.08 -18.86
CA ALA A 451 -6.92 31.80 -20.10
C ALA A 451 -8.14 32.20 -20.95
N SER A 452 -9.31 31.58 -20.74
CA SER A 452 -10.48 31.77 -21.59
C SER A 452 -11.15 33.14 -21.50
N GLY A 453 -10.84 33.90 -20.44
CA GLY A 453 -11.53 35.15 -20.09
C GLY A 453 -12.99 34.98 -19.61
N ASP A 454 -13.50 33.75 -19.56
CA ASP A 454 -14.87 33.46 -19.15
C ASP A 454 -14.95 33.36 -17.61
N VAL A 455 -15.61 34.34 -17.00
CA VAL A 455 -15.77 34.45 -15.54
C VAL A 455 -16.50 33.23 -14.96
N SER A 456 -17.48 32.68 -15.67
CA SER A 456 -18.24 31.52 -15.18
C SER A 456 -17.39 30.25 -15.21
N LEU A 457 -16.54 30.06 -16.24
CA LEU A 457 -15.58 28.95 -16.26
C LEU A 457 -14.53 29.10 -15.17
N ALA A 458 -13.98 30.31 -14.98
CA ALA A 458 -13.01 30.58 -13.91
C ALA A 458 -13.60 30.29 -12.52
N GLN A 459 -14.86 30.67 -12.28
CA GLN A 459 -15.55 30.42 -11.01
C GLN A 459 -15.79 28.91 -10.75
N LYS A 460 -16.03 28.12 -11.80
CA LYS A 460 -16.21 26.66 -11.65
C LYS A 460 -14.94 25.93 -11.22
N VAL A 461 -13.78 26.42 -11.65
CA VAL A 461 -12.50 25.78 -11.34
C VAL A 461 -11.77 26.43 -10.17
N SER A 462 -12.31 27.51 -9.58
CA SER A 462 -11.63 28.31 -8.56
C SER A 462 -11.30 27.55 -7.28
N VAL A 463 -12.05 26.48 -6.97
CA VAL A 463 -11.83 25.63 -5.80
C VAL A 463 -10.75 24.56 -6.03
N LEU A 464 -10.39 24.25 -7.28
CA LEU A 464 -9.41 23.21 -7.57
C LEU A 464 -8.03 23.47 -6.96
N PRO A 465 -7.46 24.70 -7.01
CA PRO A 465 -6.19 24.97 -6.35
C PRO A 465 -6.22 24.72 -4.84
N GLU A 466 -7.33 25.05 -4.16
CA GLU A 466 -7.53 24.82 -2.73
C GLU A 466 -7.58 23.32 -2.42
N ILE A 467 -8.30 22.54 -3.23
CA ILE A 467 -8.37 21.08 -3.13
C ILE A 467 -6.98 20.45 -3.21
N PHE A 468 -6.17 20.89 -4.18
CA PHE A 468 -4.83 20.34 -4.39
C PHE A 468 -3.81 20.85 -3.36
N ALA A 469 -3.97 22.07 -2.85
CA ALA A 469 -3.24 22.53 -1.68
C ALA A 469 -3.56 21.63 -0.47
N HIS A 470 -4.84 21.29 -0.26
CA HIS A 470 -5.26 20.37 0.80
C HIS A 470 -4.65 18.97 0.64
N LEU A 471 -4.68 18.40 -0.57
CA LEU A 471 -4.03 17.12 -0.88
C LEU A 471 -2.53 17.15 -0.57
N LEU A 472 -1.81 18.22 -0.95
CA LEU A 472 -0.40 18.41 -0.58
C LEU A 472 -0.22 18.43 0.93
N MET A 473 -1.08 19.15 1.65
CA MET A 473 -1.01 19.22 3.11
C MET A 473 -1.28 17.88 3.80
N SER A 474 -2.08 17.02 3.17
CA SER A 474 -2.33 15.64 3.57
C SER A 474 -1.22 14.66 3.11
N GLY A 475 -0.15 15.17 2.49
CA GLY A 475 1.00 14.37 2.11
C GLY A 475 0.84 13.65 0.76
N PHE A 476 -0.12 14.01 -0.08
CA PHE A 476 -0.21 13.46 -1.45
C PHE A 476 0.73 14.20 -2.40
N PRO A 477 1.44 13.47 -3.30
CA PRO A 477 2.36 14.11 -4.23
C PRO A 477 1.63 14.82 -5.38
N ILE A 478 2.12 16.00 -5.79
CA ILE A 478 1.68 16.71 -7.00
C ILE A 478 2.83 16.82 -7.99
N GLU A 479 2.55 16.66 -9.27
CA GLU A 479 3.52 16.88 -10.34
C GLU A 479 3.70 18.39 -10.60
N LEU A 480 4.92 18.89 -10.44
CA LEU A 480 5.34 20.24 -10.82
C LEU A 480 5.70 20.35 -12.30
N ILE A 481 6.55 19.43 -12.78
CA ILE A 481 7.05 19.41 -14.15
C ILE A 481 6.50 18.18 -14.82
N ASP A 482 5.71 18.36 -15.88
CA ASP A 482 5.26 17.28 -16.75
C ASP A 482 6.48 16.62 -17.39
N GLY A 483 6.75 15.35 -17.07
CA GLY A 483 7.91 14.65 -17.63
C GLY A 483 7.83 14.25 -19.11
N ASP A 484 6.64 14.30 -19.73
CA ASP A 484 6.49 14.03 -21.16
C ASP A 484 6.48 15.31 -21.99
N GLY A 485 5.94 16.39 -21.39
CA GLY A 485 5.92 17.74 -21.94
C GLY A 485 7.16 18.58 -21.61
N GLU A 486 7.95 18.19 -20.61
CA GLU A 486 9.09 18.95 -20.06
C GLU A 486 8.72 20.41 -19.73
N ASN A 487 7.50 20.62 -19.26
CA ASN A 487 6.92 21.95 -19.07
C ASN A 487 6.18 22.04 -17.73
N ILE A 488 6.07 23.25 -17.20
CA ILE A 488 5.41 23.58 -15.95
C ILE A 488 4.10 24.30 -16.26
N PRO A 489 2.94 23.79 -15.83
CA PRO A 489 1.69 24.54 -15.86
C PRO A 489 1.76 25.65 -14.78
N MET A 490 2.39 26.77 -15.13
CA MET A 490 2.75 27.83 -14.19
C MET A 490 1.53 28.47 -13.51
N THR A 491 0.41 28.65 -14.20
CA THR A 491 -0.80 29.26 -13.62
C THR A 491 -1.40 28.30 -12.60
N TRP A 492 -1.47 27.01 -12.92
CA TRP A 492 -1.93 25.96 -12.02
C TRP A 492 -1.06 25.85 -10.77
N ILE A 493 0.25 25.70 -10.94
CA ILE A 493 1.18 25.54 -9.81
C ILE A 493 1.19 26.79 -8.93
N LYS A 494 1.23 28.00 -9.52
CA LYS A 494 1.15 29.25 -8.74
C LYS A 494 -0.14 29.33 -7.94
N ALA A 495 -1.28 28.93 -8.52
CA ALA A 495 -2.56 28.95 -7.81
C ALA A 495 -2.54 27.99 -6.60
N VAL A 496 -2.07 26.76 -6.78
CA VAL A 496 -1.95 25.79 -5.67
C VAL A 496 -1.02 26.30 -4.56
N MET A 497 0.14 26.85 -4.94
CA MET A 497 1.10 27.39 -3.97
C MET A 497 0.58 28.64 -3.25
N ASN A 498 -0.23 29.47 -3.91
CA ASN A 498 -0.89 30.62 -3.29
C ASN A 498 -1.92 30.17 -2.26
N GLU A 499 -2.70 29.11 -2.54
CA GLU A 499 -3.63 28.54 -1.56
C GLU A 499 -2.91 27.93 -0.36
N LEU A 500 -1.79 27.22 -0.58
CA LEU A 500 -0.93 26.75 0.52
C LEU A 500 -0.42 27.90 1.40
N LYS A 501 -0.01 29.01 0.78
CA LYS A 501 0.44 30.21 1.50
C LYS A 501 -0.70 30.86 2.28
N ARG A 502 -1.91 30.91 1.69
CA ARG A 502 -3.11 31.49 2.29
C ARG A 502 -3.58 30.71 3.51
N ASP A 503 -3.50 29.38 3.46
CA ASP A 503 -3.87 28.49 4.57
C ASP A 503 -3.08 28.79 5.86
N GLY A 504 -1.83 29.24 5.72
CA GLY A 504 -1.03 29.77 6.85
C GLY A 504 -0.50 28.73 7.83
N ARG A 505 -0.89 27.44 7.70
CA ARG A 505 -0.28 26.32 8.45
C ARG A 505 1.13 26.00 7.95
N VAL A 506 1.44 26.32 6.70
CA VAL A 506 2.78 26.19 6.10
C VAL A 506 3.49 27.53 6.16
N ARG A 507 4.47 27.66 7.07
CA ARG A 507 5.20 28.92 7.30
C ARG A 507 6.61 28.91 6.78
N LEU A 508 7.29 27.78 6.88
CA LEU A 508 8.64 27.59 6.38
C LEU A 508 8.72 26.23 5.69
N VAL A 509 9.25 26.21 4.48
CA VAL A 509 9.39 25.00 3.68
C VAL A 509 10.88 24.79 3.43
N HIS A 510 11.39 23.65 3.84
CA HIS A 510 12.72 23.20 3.46
C HIS A 510 12.58 22.40 2.17
N VAL A 511 13.36 22.71 1.14
CA VAL A 511 13.29 21.99 -0.14
C VAL A 511 14.45 21.02 -0.21
N LEU A 512 14.15 19.73 -0.36
CA LEU A 512 15.13 18.67 -0.59
C LEU A 512 14.89 18.08 -1.98
N SER A 513 15.84 18.28 -2.88
CA SER A 513 15.74 17.76 -4.25
C SER A 513 16.79 16.68 -4.49
N VAL A 514 16.37 15.57 -5.10
CA VAL A 514 17.27 14.47 -5.47
C VAL A 514 17.33 14.38 -7.00
N LEU A 515 18.52 14.67 -7.53
CA LEU A 515 18.84 14.59 -8.96
C LEU A 515 19.74 13.39 -9.22
N GLY A 516 19.61 12.74 -10.38
CA GLY A 516 20.51 11.66 -10.77
C GLY A 516 20.02 10.84 -11.95
N THR A 517 20.89 9.97 -12.46
CA THR A 517 20.64 9.12 -13.64
C THR A 517 19.36 8.29 -13.49
N GLN A 518 18.73 7.93 -14.61
CA GLN A 518 17.50 7.13 -14.57
C GLN A 518 17.72 5.81 -13.82
N SER A 519 16.72 5.39 -13.03
CA SER A 519 16.75 4.13 -12.28
C SER A 519 17.85 3.99 -11.21
N SER A 520 18.50 5.07 -10.79
CA SER A 520 19.46 5.10 -9.67
C SER A 520 18.85 4.94 -8.27
N GLY A 521 17.56 4.56 -8.16
CA GLY A 521 16.91 4.35 -6.86
C GLY A 521 16.50 5.62 -6.10
N LYS A 522 16.48 6.80 -6.73
CA LYS A 522 16.13 8.09 -6.07
C LYS A 522 14.80 8.07 -5.33
N SER A 523 13.72 7.66 -6.01
CA SER A 523 12.39 7.55 -5.39
C SER A 523 12.39 6.49 -4.29
N THR A 524 13.15 5.40 -4.44
CA THR A 524 13.32 4.37 -3.42
C THR A 524 14.01 4.93 -2.17
N LEU A 525 15.07 5.72 -2.36
CA LEU A 525 15.82 6.36 -1.28
C LEU A 525 14.93 7.34 -0.51
N LEU A 526 14.22 8.22 -1.21
CA LEU A 526 13.31 9.18 -0.60
C LEU A 526 12.19 8.47 0.18
N ASN A 527 11.60 7.43 -0.40
CA ASN A 527 10.57 6.63 0.26
C ASN A 527 11.10 5.93 1.51
N ALA A 528 12.35 5.46 1.49
CA ALA A 528 12.98 4.82 2.64
C ALA A 528 13.37 5.82 3.74
N MET A 529 13.98 6.95 3.38
CA MET A 529 14.48 7.95 4.34
C MET A 529 13.37 8.75 5.00
N PHE A 530 12.34 9.12 4.23
CA PHE A 530 11.32 10.08 4.68
C PHE A 530 9.91 9.50 4.74
N GLY A 531 9.75 8.20 4.44
CA GLY A 531 8.42 7.59 4.36
C GLY A 531 7.55 8.17 3.25
N SER A 532 8.15 8.79 2.23
CA SER A 532 7.42 9.37 1.10
C SER A 532 6.70 8.29 0.26
N ASN A 533 5.74 8.73 -0.54
CA ASN A 533 4.91 7.85 -1.38
C ASN A 533 5.13 8.14 -2.88
N PHE A 534 6.37 8.38 -3.30
CA PHE A 534 6.67 8.54 -4.73
C PHE A 534 6.52 7.19 -5.45
N LEU A 535 5.97 7.23 -6.66
CA LEU A 535 5.87 6.05 -7.52
C LEU A 535 7.27 5.54 -7.90
N ALA A 536 7.72 4.46 -7.22
CA ALA A 536 8.98 3.78 -7.48
C ALA A 536 8.69 2.38 -8.06
N HIS A 537 8.60 2.25 -9.38
CA HIS A 537 8.42 0.96 -10.05
C HIS A 537 9.63 0.62 -10.93
N SER A 538 10.09 -0.63 -10.86
CA SER A 538 11.12 -1.17 -11.75
C SER A 538 10.65 -1.11 -13.21
N GLY A 539 11.44 -0.46 -14.07
CA GLY A 539 11.20 -0.41 -15.53
C GLY A 539 10.32 0.75 -16.02
N LYS A 540 9.71 1.54 -15.13
CA LYS A 540 9.01 2.79 -15.47
C LYS A 540 9.37 3.85 -14.43
N ALA A 541 10.53 4.46 -14.60
CA ALA A 541 10.97 5.57 -13.76
C ALA A 541 9.93 6.70 -13.78
N THR A 542 9.78 7.39 -12.64
CA THR A 542 8.98 8.62 -12.52
C THR A 542 9.44 9.60 -13.60
N ARG A 543 8.54 9.95 -14.53
CA ARG A 543 8.77 11.00 -15.52
C ARG A 543 8.16 12.29 -14.98
N GLY A 544 8.96 13.33 -14.85
CA GLY A 544 8.53 14.62 -14.32
C GLY A 544 9.19 14.92 -12.98
N VAL A 545 8.82 16.05 -12.40
CA VAL A 545 9.25 16.44 -11.05
C VAL A 545 8.02 16.52 -10.17
N PHE A 546 8.02 15.74 -9.09
CA PHE A 546 6.91 15.70 -8.14
C PHE A 546 7.31 16.38 -6.85
N ILE A 547 6.36 16.97 -6.15
CA ILE A 547 6.51 17.49 -4.80
C ILE A 547 5.60 16.75 -3.86
N GLN A 548 6.13 16.38 -2.71
CA GLN A 548 5.36 15.88 -1.59
C GLN A 548 5.77 16.67 -0.36
N LEU A 549 4.78 17.01 0.45
CA LEU A 549 4.97 17.88 1.59
C LEU A 549 4.87 17.04 2.86
N LEU A 550 5.99 16.88 3.57
CA LEU A 550 6.10 16.02 4.74
C LEU A 550 6.15 16.84 6.04
N PRO A 551 5.42 16.48 7.10
CA PRO A 551 5.53 17.17 8.39
C PRO A 551 6.93 16.92 9.00
N MET A 552 7.62 17.97 9.45
CA MET A 552 8.76 17.85 10.36
C MET A 552 8.35 18.23 11.77
N GLU A 553 8.78 17.46 12.76
CA GLU A 553 8.65 17.88 14.15
C GLU A 553 9.65 19.01 14.45
N SER A 554 9.12 20.19 14.75
CA SER A 554 9.83 21.26 15.45
C SER A 554 8.82 22.05 16.26
N ASP A 555 8.87 21.86 17.58
CA ASP A 555 8.40 22.77 18.62
C ASP A 555 7.10 23.56 18.34
N ARG A 556 5.94 22.90 18.54
CA ARG A 556 4.57 23.41 18.79
C ARG A 556 4.02 24.66 18.04
N ARG A 557 4.70 25.33 17.10
CA ARG A 557 4.19 26.55 16.42
C ARG A 557 4.62 26.75 14.97
N ILE A 558 5.43 25.86 14.36
CA ILE A 558 5.89 26.03 12.97
C ILE A 558 6.00 24.65 12.28
N LEU A 559 5.12 24.36 11.30
CA LEU A 559 5.31 23.20 10.42
C LEU A 559 6.42 23.52 9.42
N ASN A 560 7.64 23.11 9.75
CA ASN A 560 8.70 22.94 8.77
C ASN A 560 8.34 21.70 7.95
N ARG A 561 8.31 21.82 6.62
CA ARG A 561 7.99 20.68 5.75
C ARG A 561 9.03 20.50 4.67
N THR A 562 9.44 19.26 4.43
CA THR A 562 10.39 18.94 3.35
C THR A 562 9.63 18.75 2.05
N MET A 563 9.87 19.59 1.05
CA MET A 563 9.51 19.30 -0.34
C MET A 563 10.54 18.32 -0.89
N SER A 564 10.17 17.05 -0.99
CA SER A 564 11.01 16.11 -1.72
C SER A 564 10.71 16.23 -3.21
N SER A 565 11.73 16.44 -4.03
CA SER A 565 11.60 16.37 -5.50
C SER A 565 12.45 15.26 -6.08
N ALA A 566 11.85 14.43 -6.93
CA ALA A 566 12.55 13.43 -7.72
C ALA A 566 12.50 13.87 -9.19
N SER A 567 13.66 14.09 -9.81
CA SER A 567 13.76 14.43 -11.23
C SER A 567 14.39 13.29 -12.05
N GLN A 568 14.21 13.33 -13.36
CA GLN A 568 14.93 12.49 -14.32
C GLN A 568 16.01 13.34 -15.03
N SER A 569 17.23 12.81 -15.17
CA SER A 569 18.23 13.36 -16.10
C SER A 569 17.89 12.95 -17.55
N ILE A 570 18.02 13.90 -18.47
CA ILE A 570 17.82 13.76 -19.92
C ILE A 570 18.61 12.56 -20.48
N ASP A 571 17.99 11.79 -21.37
CA ASP A 571 18.58 10.64 -22.09
C ASP A 571 19.84 11.08 -22.86
N GLY A 572 21.02 10.79 -22.31
CA GLY A 572 22.29 10.84 -23.04
C GLY A 572 22.48 9.59 -23.89
N ARG A 573 21.63 9.35 -24.91
CA ARG A 573 21.94 8.32 -25.92
C ARG A 573 22.89 8.91 -26.97
N ALA A 574 24.17 8.58 -26.83
CA ALA A 574 25.07 8.60 -27.99
C ALA A 574 24.57 7.57 -29.03
N PRO A 575 24.56 7.89 -30.34
CA PRO A 575 24.08 6.97 -31.36
C PRO A 575 25.03 5.78 -31.49
N ALA A 576 24.43 4.60 -31.68
CA ALA A 576 25.13 3.35 -31.89
C ALA A 576 26.10 3.44 -33.08
N GLY A 577 27.38 3.18 -32.86
CA GLY A 577 28.38 3.14 -33.91
C GLY A 577 29.72 2.64 -33.40
N ARG A 578 30.07 1.43 -33.86
CA ARG A 578 31.36 0.70 -33.74
C ARG A 578 31.53 -0.18 -32.50
N GLN A 579 31.40 -1.49 -32.76
CA GLN A 579 32.00 -2.56 -31.97
C GLN A 579 33.52 -2.38 -31.88
N ALA A 580 34.07 -2.61 -30.69
CA ALA A 580 35.43 -3.09 -30.47
C ALA A 580 35.39 -4.13 -29.34
N PRO A 581 36.31 -5.12 -29.32
CA PRO A 581 36.01 -6.47 -28.87
C PRO A 581 36.17 -6.70 -27.36
N VAL A 582 35.43 -7.72 -26.91
CA VAL A 582 35.59 -8.62 -25.76
C VAL A 582 36.86 -8.47 -24.93
N GLY A 583 36.69 -8.35 -23.61
CA GLY A 583 37.73 -8.65 -22.63
C GLY A 583 37.19 -8.72 -21.19
N LEU A 584 37.36 -9.89 -20.57
CA LEU A 584 37.41 -10.17 -19.13
C LEU A 584 36.09 -10.49 -18.39
N THR A 585 35.73 -11.77 -18.52
CA THR A 585 35.51 -12.73 -17.41
C THR A 585 34.84 -12.22 -16.13
N ALA A 586 33.60 -12.66 -15.93
CA ALA A 586 32.95 -12.74 -14.64
C ALA A 586 33.74 -13.67 -13.68
N SER A 587 34.14 -13.15 -12.53
CA SER A 587 34.40 -13.96 -11.35
C SER A 587 33.18 -13.93 -10.44
N GLN A 588 32.74 -15.11 -10.06
CA GLN A 588 31.70 -15.36 -9.07
C GLN A 588 32.11 -14.72 -7.73
N GLY A 589 31.21 -13.92 -7.14
CA GLY A 589 31.32 -13.41 -5.79
C GLY A 589 30.11 -13.85 -4.97
N SER A 590 30.36 -14.75 -4.02
CA SER A 590 29.43 -15.33 -3.06
C SER A 590 28.68 -14.28 -2.21
N PRO A 591 27.51 -14.61 -1.64
CA PRO A 591 26.73 -13.70 -0.81
C PRO A 591 27.35 -13.51 0.58
N TRP A 592 27.38 -12.27 1.05
CA TRP A 592 27.79 -11.90 2.40
C TRP A 592 26.78 -12.41 3.44
N PRO A 593 27.21 -13.05 4.53
CA PRO A 593 26.33 -13.45 5.63
C PRO A 593 26.09 -12.27 6.58
N CYS A 594 24.82 -12.05 6.95
CA CYS A 594 24.42 -11.19 8.05
C CYS A 594 24.93 -11.76 9.38
N GLN A 595 25.78 -11.00 10.08
CA GLN A 595 25.94 -11.10 11.53
C GLN A 595 25.92 -9.70 12.13
N SER A 596 25.04 -9.52 13.11
CA SER A 596 25.09 -8.46 14.13
C SER A 596 25.56 -9.08 15.45
N PRO A 597 25.94 -8.33 16.51
CA PRO A 597 26.31 -6.90 16.63
C PRO A 597 27.65 -6.73 17.39
N VAL A 598 28.11 -5.49 17.63
CA VAL A 598 28.69 -4.98 18.91
C VAL A 598 29.22 -3.54 18.72
N HIS A 599 28.98 -2.72 19.74
CA HIS A 599 29.48 -1.37 20.01
C HIS A 599 30.78 -0.95 19.29
N GLN A 600 30.77 0.26 18.69
CA GLN A 600 31.83 1.26 18.92
C GLN A 600 31.43 2.67 18.44
N THR A 601 31.42 3.57 19.41
CA THR A 601 31.76 5.01 19.41
C THR A 601 31.92 5.78 18.09
N ALA A 602 31.13 6.86 18.03
CA ALA A 602 31.26 7.98 17.11
C ALA A 602 32.62 8.70 17.18
N VAL A 603 33.19 9.04 16.00
CA VAL A 603 34.08 10.21 15.80
C VAL A 603 33.81 10.81 14.41
N ARG A 604 33.86 12.14 14.37
CA ARG A 604 33.48 13.14 13.37
C ARG A 604 34.23 13.07 12.01
N SER A 605 33.57 13.50 10.94
CA SER A 605 33.86 14.80 10.26
C SER A 605 32.76 15.16 9.24
N PRO A 606 32.34 16.44 9.18
CA PRO A 606 31.42 16.98 8.18
C PRO A 606 32.20 17.55 6.99
N ASP A 607 31.49 17.79 5.87
CA ASP A 607 31.82 18.72 4.77
C ASP A 607 31.72 18.04 3.41
N CYS A 608 30.52 18.09 2.82
CA CYS A 608 30.29 18.10 1.37
C CYS A 608 28.78 18.26 1.09
N TRP A 609 28.19 19.42 1.42
CA TRP A 609 26.83 19.75 0.96
C TRP A 609 26.77 21.23 0.58
N GLY A 610 26.82 21.49 -0.73
CA GLY A 610 26.51 22.80 -1.28
C GLY A 610 25.02 23.09 -1.13
N THR A 611 24.69 24.06 -0.30
CA THR A 611 23.36 24.65 -0.19
C THR A 611 23.24 25.73 -1.25
N GLN A 612 22.28 25.59 -2.18
CA GLN A 612 21.80 26.71 -2.98
C GLN A 612 20.39 27.05 -2.53
N THR A 613 20.27 28.16 -1.79
CA THR A 613 19.03 28.88 -1.56
C THR A 613 18.60 29.56 -2.85
N ILE A 614 17.41 29.21 -3.36
CA ILE A 614 16.73 29.99 -4.40
C ILE A 614 15.68 30.84 -3.66
N GLY A 615 15.82 32.16 -3.75
CA GLY A 615 14.94 33.15 -3.12
C GLY A 615 13.64 33.39 -3.85
#